data_AF-A0AAD1T860-F1
#
_entry.id   AF-A0AAD1T860-F1
#
_cell.length_a   1.000
_cell.length_b   1.000
_cell.length_c   1.000
_cell.angle_alpha   90.00
_cell.angle_beta   90.00
_cell.angle_gamma   90.00
#
_symmetry.space_group_name_H-M   'P 1'
#
loop_
_entity.id
_entity.type
_entity.pdbx_description
1 polymer ?
#
loop_
_entity_poly.entity_id
_entity_poly.type
_entity_poly.pdbx_seq_one_letter_code
_entity_poly.pdbx_strand_id
1 'polypeptide(L)'
;MRTSVRKALSLIAYKIGQLYMISKHSHEQSSDGEGVEVIINEPYEDPVHGKGQYTEKRVYLNSKLPTWVRGFVPKIFYVTEKAWNYYPYTITGKNHNDR
;
A
#
# COMPACT_ATOMS: atom_id res chain seq x y z
N MET A 1 -22.38 3.37 23.69
CA MET A 1 -21.17 2.95 24.43
C MET A 1 -19.94 3.19 23.57
N ARG A 2 -19.09 4.19 23.90
CA ARG A 2 -17.77 4.38 23.27
C ARG A 2 -16.73 3.78 24.20
N THR A 3 -16.19 2.62 23.83
CA THR A 3 -15.09 1.97 24.56
C THR A 3 -13.81 2.76 24.31
N SER A 4 -13.43 3.63 25.26
CA SER A 4 -12.13 4.31 25.23
C SER A 4 -11.08 3.35 25.79
N VAL A 5 -10.26 2.78 24.91
CA VAL A 5 -9.12 1.94 25.31
C VAL A 5 -7.99 2.86 25.77
N ARG A 6 -7.94 3.17 27.07
CA ARG A 6 -6.79 3.86 27.68
C ARG A 6 -5.88 2.83 28.34
N LYS A 7 -5.11 2.09 27.54
CA LYS A 7 -4.01 1.28 28.07
C LYS A 7 -2.79 2.19 28.20
N ALA A 8 -2.41 2.51 29.44
CA ALA A 8 -1.18 3.26 29.73
C ALA A 8 0.03 2.39 29.37
N LEU A 9 0.48 2.46 28.13
CA LEU A 9 1.72 1.88 27.66
C LEU A 9 2.83 2.92 27.84
N SER A 10 3.98 2.50 28.39
CA SER A 10 5.21 3.27 28.26
C SER A 10 5.44 3.62 26.78
N LEU A 11 5.94 4.84 26.48
CA LEU A 11 6.21 5.30 25.10
C LEU A 11 7.02 4.27 24.29
N ILE A 12 7.93 3.55 24.96
CA ILE A 12 8.74 2.49 24.37
C ILE A 12 7.87 1.29 23.97
N ALA A 13 6.99 0.84 24.85
CA ALA A 13 6.09 -0.29 24.60
C ALA A 13 5.05 0.05 23.51
N TYR A 14 4.59 1.31 23.46
CA TYR A 14 3.72 1.78 22.38
C TYR A 14 4.45 1.77 21.02
N LYS A 15 5.69 2.27 20.97
CA LYS A 15 6.50 2.28 19.73
C LYS A 15 6.76 0.86 19.21
N ILE A 16 7.15 -0.06 20.10
CA ILE A 16 7.38 -1.46 19.75
C ILE A 16 6.07 -2.12 19.32
N GLY A 17 4.98 -1.90 20.06
CA GLY A 17 3.66 -2.43 19.73
C GLY A 17 3.14 -1.93 18.38
N GLN A 18 3.32 -0.65 18.06
CA GLN A 18 2.92 -0.08 16.77
C GLN A 18 3.71 -0.70 15.62
N LEU A 19 5.03 -0.81 15.74
CA LEU A 19 5.87 -1.44 14.72
C LEU A 19 5.55 -2.94 14.56
N TYR A 20 5.31 -3.62 15.68
CA TYR A 20 4.88 -5.03 15.67
C TYR A 20 3.52 -5.18 14.99
N MET A 21 2.54 -4.33 15.28
CA MET A 21 1.23 -4.38 14.65
C MET A 21 1.31 -4.07 13.16
N ILE A 22 2.12 -3.09 12.74
CA ILE A 22 2.36 -2.79 11.32
C ILE A 22 3.01 -3.98 10.62
N SER A 23 4.06 -4.54 11.21
CA SER A 23 4.77 -5.71 10.66
C SER A 23 3.88 -6.94 10.60
N LYS A 24 3.14 -7.22 11.67
CA LYS A 24 2.19 -8.33 11.75
C LYS A 24 1.05 -8.17 10.74
N HIS A 25 0.45 -6.98 10.63
CA HIS A 25 -0.59 -6.71 9.65
C HIS A 25 -0.07 -6.86 8.22
N SER A 26 1.13 -6.35 7.94
CA SER A 26 1.82 -6.54 6.66
C SER A 26 2.08 -8.02 6.37
N HIS A 27 2.52 -8.78 7.37
CA HIS A 27 2.79 -10.21 7.27
C HIS A 27 1.52 -11.04 7.08
N GLU A 28 0.44 -10.75 7.82
CA GLU A 28 -0.87 -11.40 7.68
C GLU A 28 -1.50 -11.13 6.31
N GLN A 29 -1.29 -9.94 5.73
CA GLN A 29 -1.69 -9.69 4.34
C GLN A 29 -0.80 -10.47 3.36
N SER A 30 0.47 -10.71 3.69
CA SER A 30 1.42 -11.41 2.81
C SER A 30 1.29 -12.95 2.86
N SER A 31 0.78 -13.54 3.94
CA SER A 31 0.78 -15.00 4.17
C SER A 31 -0.21 -15.81 3.32
N ASP A 32 -1.20 -15.16 2.69
CA ASP A 32 -2.22 -15.82 1.86
C ASP A 32 -1.95 -15.70 0.34
N GLY A 33 -0.76 -15.26 -0.07
CA GLY A 33 -0.44 -14.99 -1.47
C GLY A 33 -1.09 -13.72 -2.03
N GLU A 34 -1.71 -12.92 -1.15
CA GLU A 34 -2.39 -11.67 -1.47
C GLU A 34 -1.50 -10.46 -1.16
N GLY A 35 -0.44 -10.31 -1.95
CA GLY A 35 0.61 -9.33 -1.69
C GLY A 35 0.35 -7.95 -2.30
N VAL A 36 0.89 -6.92 -1.65
CA VAL A 36 1.32 -5.70 -2.35
C VAL A 36 2.78 -5.92 -2.70
N GLU A 37 3.07 -6.08 -3.99
CA GLU A 37 4.41 -6.21 -4.51
C GLU A 37 4.92 -4.84 -4.96
N VAL A 38 5.99 -4.34 -4.34
CA VAL A 38 6.64 -3.10 -4.78
C VAL A 38 7.55 -3.46 -5.96
N ILE A 39 7.18 -3.02 -7.15
CA ILE A 39 7.91 -3.28 -8.39
C ILE A 39 8.99 -2.22 -8.59
N ILE A 40 8.63 -0.96 -8.36
CA ILE A 40 9.52 0.19 -8.58
C ILE A 40 9.43 1.11 -7.37
N ASN A 41 10.57 1.59 -6.91
CA ASN A 41 10.70 2.62 -5.88
C ASN A 41 11.98 3.42 -6.14
N GLU A 42 11.88 4.43 -7.00
CA GLU A 42 13.04 5.16 -7.51
C GLU A 42 12.87 6.67 -7.35
N PRO A 43 13.98 7.42 -7.18
CA PRO A 43 13.94 8.86 -7.21
C PRO A 43 13.43 9.35 -8.57
N TYR A 44 12.58 10.38 -8.55
CA TYR A 44 12.01 10.97 -9.75
C TYR A 44 12.14 12.49 -9.68
N GLU A 45 12.56 13.12 -10.76
CA GLU A 45 12.68 14.57 -10.82
C GLU A 45 11.66 15.12 -11.82
N ASP A 46 10.75 15.96 -11.34
CA ASP A 46 9.72 16.60 -12.14
C ASP A 46 10.11 18.04 -12.48
N PRO A 47 9.91 18.51 -13.73
CA PRO A 47 10.23 19.89 -14.11
C PRO A 47 9.44 20.95 -13.33
N VAL A 48 8.26 20.60 -12.81
CA VAL A 48 7.33 21.53 -12.14
C VAL A 48 7.37 21.37 -10.62
N HIS A 49 7.44 20.12 -10.14
CA HIS A 49 7.34 19.79 -8.70
C HIS A 49 8.70 19.48 -8.05
N GLY A 50 9.78 19.45 -8.84
CA GLY A 50 11.13 19.18 -8.36
C GLY A 50 11.33 17.72 -7.98
N LYS A 51 12.19 17.48 -6.98
CA LYS A 51 12.56 16.13 -6.53
C LYS A 51 11.38 15.44 -5.86
N GLY A 52 11.16 14.20 -6.24
CA GLY A 52 10.15 13.33 -5.66
C GLY A 52 10.55 11.87 -5.79
N GLN A 53 9.57 11.02 -5.53
CA GLN A 53 9.74 9.57 -5.54
C GLN A 53 8.66 8.93 -6.39
N TYR A 54 9.07 8.14 -7.38
CA TYR A 54 8.17 7.31 -8.16
C TYR A 54 8.06 5.94 -7.52
N THR A 55 6.83 5.47 -7.35
CA THR A 55 6.55 4.11 -6.89
C THR A 55 5.54 3.43 -7.79
N GLU A 56 5.81 2.16 -8.10
CA GLU A 56 4.88 1.26 -8.78
C GLU A 56 4.66 0.03 -7.91
N LYS A 57 3.40 -0.27 -7.64
CA LYS A 57 2.99 -1.40 -6.81
C LYS A 57 1.98 -2.26 -7.54
N ARG A 58 2.09 -3.57 -7.43
CA ARG A 58 1.07 -4.53 -7.88
C ARG A 58 0.34 -5.08 -6.68
N VAL A 59 -0.98 -4.91 -6.69
CA VAL A 59 -1.86 -5.43 -5.64
C VAL A 59 -2.61 -6.63 -6.19
N TYR A 60 -2.32 -7.81 -5.67
CA TYR A 60 -3.02 -9.04 -6.07
C TYR A 60 -4.37 -9.11 -5.34
N LEU A 61 -5.45 -9.39 -6.07
CA LEU A 61 -6.84 -9.33 -5.54
C LEU A 61 -7.62 -10.64 -5.70
N ASN A 62 -6.97 -11.71 -6.14
CA ASN A 62 -7.64 -12.98 -6.45
C ASN A 62 -8.45 -13.54 -5.27
N SER A 63 -7.95 -13.44 -4.03
CA SER A 63 -8.65 -13.91 -2.84
C SER A 63 -9.70 -12.92 -2.31
N LYS A 64 -9.58 -11.63 -2.59
CA LYS A 64 -10.60 -10.59 -2.28
C LYS A 64 -11.82 -10.58 -3.19
N LEU A 65 -11.76 -11.23 -4.35
CA LEU A 65 -12.90 -11.30 -5.27
C LEU A 65 -13.95 -12.35 -4.81
N PRO A 66 -15.26 -12.03 -4.90
CA PRO A 66 -16.32 -13.03 -4.73
C PRO A 66 -16.14 -14.22 -5.67
N THR A 67 -16.50 -15.43 -5.22
CA THR A 67 -16.29 -16.69 -5.97
C THR A 67 -16.85 -16.66 -7.39
N TRP A 68 -18.01 -16.03 -7.59
CA TRP A 68 -18.63 -15.91 -8.91
C TRP A 68 -17.80 -15.02 -9.86
N VAL A 69 -17.08 -14.01 -9.36
CA VAL A 69 -16.18 -13.16 -10.16
C VAL A 69 -14.90 -13.89 -10.52
N ARG A 70 -14.37 -14.74 -9.62
CA ARG A 70 -13.14 -15.53 -9.85
C ARG A 70 -13.22 -16.44 -11.08
N GLY A 71 -14.42 -16.85 -11.48
CA GLY A 71 -14.63 -17.65 -12.70
C GLY A 71 -14.46 -16.87 -14.01
N PHE A 72 -14.53 -15.54 -13.97
CA PHE A 72 -14.45 -14.67 -15.15
C PHE A 72 -13.12 -13.92 -15.29
N VAL A 73 -12.29 -13.91 -14.23
CA VAL A 73 -10.99 -13.24 -14.23
C VAL A 73 -9.84 -14.25 -14.34
N PRO A 74 -8.68 -13.85 -14.90
CA PRO A 74 -7.51 -14.73 -14.96
C PRO A 74 -7.06 -15.21 -13.58
N LYS A 75 -6.45 -16.41 -13.50
CA LYS A 75 -5.91 -16.96 -12.25
C LYS A 75 -4.87 -16.06 -11.58
N ILE A 76 -4.20 -15.19 -12.34
CA ILE A 76 -3.28 -14.17 -11.83
C ILE A 76 -3.92 -12.80 -12.16
N PHE A 77 -4.56 -12.19 -11.17
CA PHE A 77 -5.21 -10.89 -11.30
C PHE A 77 -4.62 -9.91 -10.28
N TYR A 78 -4.10 -8.80 -10.79
CA TYR A 78 -3.56 -7.71 -9.99
C TYR A 78 -3.93 -6.36 -10.58
N VAL A 79 -3.90 -5.33 -9.73
CA VAL A 79 -4.01 -3.93 -10.13
C VAL A 79 -2.66 -3.27 -9.95
N THR A 80 -2.22 -2.52 -10.96
CA THR A 80 -1.01 -1.70 -10.87
C THR A 80 -1.38 -0.31 -10.37
N GLU A 81 -0.77 0.09 -9.26
CA GLU A 81 -0.84 1.44 -8.72
C GLU A 81 0.49 2.16 -8.98
N LYS A 82 0.42 3.33 -9.60
CA LYS A 82 1.56 4.23 -9.80
C LYS A 82 1.35 5.50 -9.01
N ALA A 83 2.41 5.96 -8.34
CA ALA A 83 2.37 7.17 -7.55
C ALA A 83 3.66 7.98 -7.68
N TRP A 84 3.51 9.30 -7.73
CA TRP A 84 4.60 10.29 -7.74
C TRP A 84 4.47 11.17 -6.50
N ASN A 85 5.42 11.04 -5.58
CA ASN A 85 5.41 11.75 -4.31
C ASN A 85 6.42 12.91 -4.34
N TYR A 86 5.93 14.14 -4.42
CA TYR A 86 6.69 15.39 -4.37
C TYR A 86 6.34 16.15 -3.09
N TYR A 87 6.74 15.62 -1.93
CA TYR A 87 6.31 16.16 -0.63
C TYR A 87 6.27 17.71 -0.62
N PRO A 88 5.12 18.31 -0.25
CA PRO A 88 3.93 17.71 0.37
C PRO A 88 2.87 17.18 -0.61
N TYR A 89 3.13 17.19 -1.92
CA TYR A 89 2.18 16.80 -2.96
C TYR A 89 2.35 15.32 -3.37
N THR A 90 1.25 14.66 -3.72
CA THR A 90 1.30 13.27 -4.22
C THR A 90 0.27 13.11 -5.33
N ILE A 91 0.71 12.55 -6.47
CA ILE A 91 -0.12 12.23 -7.62
C ILE A 91 -0.25 10.71 -7.71
N THR A 92 -1.46 10.21 -7.94
CA THR A 92 -1.72 8.79 -8.25
C THR A 92 -2.53 8.72 -9.54
N GLY A 93 -2.16 7.83 -10.46
CA GLY A 93 -2.79 7.77 -11.78
C GLY A 93 -2.19 6.73 -12.71
N LYS A 94 -2.82 6.51 -13.88
CA LYS A 94 -2.29 5.58 -14.90
C LYS A 94 -1.06 6.14 -15.60
N ASN A 95 -1.05 7.43 -15.89
CA ASN A 95 0.07 8.16 -16.47
C ASN A 95 0.35 9.43 -15.68
N HIS A 96 1.62 9.76 -15.51
CA HIS A 96 2.06 11.04 -14.92
C HIS A 96 1.54 12.26 -15.71
N ASN A 97 1.38 12.07 -17.03
CA ASN A 97 0.98 13.10 -18.00
C ASN A 97 -0.53 13.15 -18.29
N ASP A 98 -1.36 12.31 -17.65
CA ASP A 98 -2.81 12.46 -17.75
C ASP A 98 -3.24 13.65 -16.86
N ARG A 99 -3.04 14.86 -17.41
CA ARG A 99 -3.66 16.11 -16.98
C ARG A 99 -4.57 16.62 -18.09
#